data_AF-A0A7L0DVX5-F1
#
_entry.id   AF-A0A7L0DVX5-F1
#
_cell.length_a   1.000
_cell.length_b   1.000
_cell.length_c   1.000
_cell.angle_alpha   90.00
_cell.angle_beta   90.00
_cell.angle_gamma   90.00
#
_symmetry.space_group_name_H-M   'P 1'
#
loop_
_entity.id
_entity.type
_entity.pdbx_description
1 polymer ?
#
loop_
_entity_poly.entity_id
_entity_poly.type
_entity_poly.pdbx_seq_one_letter_code
_entity_poly.pdbx_strand_id
1 'polypeptide(L)'
;FSLQNMDHGRAWGYLTFRGKTEEEVREIDKVMYHDWRMVPKHEEEAFKKFTPVPEETIQYLPYPPLLRAMILAQWQKEGKPITEEPMIDVQRFRAAPHHSAKKKAAGTPV
;
A
#
# COMPACT_ATOMS: atom_id res chain seq x y z
N PHE A 1 30.67 9.17 12.57
CA PHE A 1 30.02 7.94 13.06
C PHE A 1 30.98 6.78 12.82
N SER A 2 31.67 6.33 13.88
CA SER A 2 32.60 5.22 13.81
C SER A 2 31.84 3.90 13.72
N LEU A 3 32.00 3.17 12.62
CA LEU A 3 31.45 1.83 12.33
C LEU A 3 32.02 0.71 13.24
N GLN A 4 32.54 1.04 14.43
CA GLN A 4 33.24 0.08 15.29
C GLN A 4 32.37 -1.09 15.75
N ASN A 5 31.04 -0.88 15.83
CA ASN A 5 30.11 -1.85 16.39
C ASN A 5 29.22 -2.55 15.35
N MET A 6 29.46 -2.36 14.04
CA MET A 6 28.64 -2.94 12.95
C MET A 6 27.12 -2.68 13.09
N ASP A 7 26.77 -1.53 13.68
CA ASP A 7 25.41 -1.12 14.04
C ASP A 7 24.65 -0.40 12.90
N HIS A 8 25.33 -0.14 11.78
CA HIS A 8 24.78 0.54 10.61
C HIS A 8 24.97 -0.33 9.36
N GLY A 9 23.97 -0.38 8.48
CA GLY A 9 24.07 -1.15 7.25
C GLY A 9 22.83 -1.09 6.37
N ARG A 10 22.80 -2.01 5.40
CA ARG A 10 21.64 -2.29 4.56
C ARG A 10 21.24 -3.75 4.76
N ALA A 11 19.95 -4.03 4.66
CA ALA A 11 19.40 -5.36 4.80
C ALA A 11 18.39 -5.64 3.67
N TRP A 12 18.20 -6.91 3.34
CA TRP A 12 17.26 -7.38 2.32
C TRP A 12 16.43 -8.53 2.89
N GLY A 13 15.19 -8.66 2.47
CA GLY A 13 14.31 -9.74 2.91
C GLY A 13 12.96 -9.77 2.20
N TYR A 14 12.13 -10.72 2.60
CA TYR A 14 10.73 -10.83 2.15
C TYR A 14 9.83 -10.02 3.07
N LEU A 15 8.96 -9.19 2.50
CA LEU A 15 8.00 -8.41 3.26
C LEU A 15 6.71 -9.21 3.45
N THR A 16 6.40 -9.57 4.70
CA THR A 16 5.05 -10.04 5.08
C THR A 16 4.32 -8.92 5.80
N PHE A 17 3.40 -8.25 5.11
CA PHE A 17 2.60 -7.17 5.69
C PHE A 17 1.15 -7.63 5.86
N ARG A 18 0.65 -7.61 7.11
CA ARG A 18 -0.73 -8.03 7.45
C ARG A 18 -1.09 -9.42 6.91
N GLY A 19 -0.16 -10.37 7.01
CA GLY A 19 -0.34 -11.75 6.53
C GLY A 19 -0.21 -11.93 5.01
N LYS A 20 0.02 -10.86 4.24
CA LYS A 20 0.30 -10.93 2.79
C LYS A 20 1.82 -10.92 2.59
N THR A 21 2.37 -12.02 2.11
CA THR A 21 3.80 -12.16 1.83
C THR A 21 4.10 -11.78 0.39
N GLU A 22 5.07 -10.88 0.20
CA GLU A 22 5.62 -10.57 -1.12
C GLU A 22 6.55 -11.70 -1.59
N GLU A 23 6.49 -12.05 -2.87
CA GLU A 23 7.32 -13.13 -3.47
C GLU A 23 8.77 -12.68 -3.74
N GLU A 24 8.99 -11.37 -3.84
CA GLU A 24 10.28 -10.81 -4.18
C GLU A 24 11.06 -10.37 -2.93
N VAL A 25 12.38 -10.61 -2.96
CA VAL A 25 13.30 -10.05 -1.96
C VAL A 25 13.51 -8.58 -2.26
N ARG A 26 13.35 -7.72 -1.26
CA ARG A 26 13.50 -6.27 -1.39
C ARG A 26 14.43 -5.69 -0.32
N GLU A 27 15.01 -4.53 -0.61
CA GLU A 27 15.80 -3.77 0.37
C GLU A 27 14.87 -3.31 1.50
N ILE A 28 15.31 -3.52 2.74
CA ILE A 28 14.58 -3.10 3.93
C ILE A 28 14.80 -1.61 4.12
N ASP A 29 13.69 -0.89 4.18
CA ASP A 29 13.69 0.55 4.41
C ASP A 29 13.89 0.89 5.88
N LYS A 30 14.44 2.08 6.18
CA LYS A 30 14.53 2.60 7.56
C LYS A 30 15.35 1.71 8.51
N VAL A 31 16.39 1.04 8.02
CA VAL A 31 17.32 0.23 8.85
C VAL A 31 17.92 1.04 10.01
N MET A 32 18.15 2.34 9.80
CA MET A 32 18.71 3.24 10.82
C MET A 32 17.69 3.71 11.89
N TYR A 33 16.43 3.24 11.84
CA TYR A 33 15.42 3.61 12.84
C TYR A 33 15.58 2.74 14.08
N HIS A 34 15.17 3.23 15.23
CA HIS A 34 15.31 2.53 16.51
C HIS A 34 14.08 1.66 16.85
N ASP A 35 13.16 1.47 15.91
CA ASP A 35 11.87 0.80 16.13
C ASP A 35 11.91 -0.72 15.86
N TRP A 36 13.06 -1.24 15.41
CA TRP A 36 13.20 -2.66 15.08
C TRP A 36 13.20 -3.55 16.31
N ARG A 37 12.51 -4.69 16.23
CA ARG A 37 12.48 -5.73 17.26
C ARG A 37 12.71 -7.10 16.63
N MET A 38 13.50 -7.94 17.30
CA MET A 38 13.72 -9.32 16.89
C MET A 38 12.62 -10.20 17.49
N VAL A 39 12.04 -11.08 16.68
CA VAL A 39 11.07 -12.10 17.16
C VAL A 39 11.87 -13.27 17.74
N PRO A 40 11.64 -13.65 19.01
CA PRO A 40 12.28 -14.83 19.60
C PRO A 40 11.88 -16.12 18.87
N LYS A 41 12.83 -17.07 18.71
CA LYS A 41 12.60 -18.32 17.97
C LYS A 41 11.41 -19.15 18.47
N HIS A 42 11.20 -19.19 19.79
CA HIS A 42 10.12 -19.96 20.39
C HIS A 42 8.73 -19.30 20.20
N GLU A 43 8.70 -18.00 19.89
CA GLU A 43 7.46 -17.25 19.62
C GLU A 43 7.15 -17.17 18.13
N GLU A 44 8.08 -17.57 17.26
CA GLU A 44 7.95 -17.44 15.79
C GLU A 44 6.69 -18.14 15.27
N GLU A 45 6.41 -19.36 15.74
CA GLU A 45 5.22 -20.11 15.33
C GLU A 45 3.92 -19.43 15.78
N ALA A 46 3.91 -18.85 16.98
CA ALA A 46 2.75 -18.14 17.51
C ALA A 46 2.54 -16.81 16.78
N PHE A 47 3.62 -16.07 16.51
CA PHE A 47 3.59 -14.81 15.79
C PHE A 47 3.16 -14.97 14.34
N LYS A 48 3.53 -16.09 13.70
CA LYS A 48 3.17 -16.40 12.31
C LYS A 48 1.70 -16.80 12.14
N LYS A 49 1.02 -17.24 13.20
CA LYS A 49 -0.41 -17.60 13.13
C LYS A 49 -1.24 -16.34 12.87
N PHE A 50 -1.75 -16.25 11.65
CA PHE A 50 -2.62 -15.17 11.20
C PHE A 50 -3.92 -15.75 10.65
N THR A 51 -5.05 -15.28 11.16
CA THR A 51 -6.37 -15.58 10.61
C THR A 51 -6.79 -14.42 9.71
N PRO A 52 -6.85 -14.60 8.38
CA PRO A 52 -7.23 -13.52 7.49
C PRO A 52 -8.68 -13.14 7.72
N VAL A 53 -8.90 -11.86 8.04
CA VAL A 53 -10.23 -11.27 8.09
C VAL A 53 -10.65 -10.92 6.66
N PRO A 54 -11.86 -11.28 6.21
CA PRO A 54 -12.34 -10.85 4.90
C PRO A 54 -12.38 -9.32 4.84
N GLU A 55 -11.67 -8.74 3.87
CA GLU A 55 -11.70 -7.30 3.61
C GLU A 55 -13.04 -6.96 2.93
N GLU A 56 -13.99 -6.37 3.66
CA GLU A 56 -15.19 -5.77 3.07
C GLU A 56 -14.80 -4.55 2.24
N THR A 57 -14.67 -4.72 0.93
CA THR A 57 -14.36 -3.60 0.04
C THR A 57 -15.64 -3.05 -0.57
N ILE A 58 -15.90 -1.76 -0.34
CA ILE A 58 -16.89 -1.01 -1.10
C ILE A 58 -16.45 -1.04 -2.56
N GLN A 59 -17.25 -1.67 -3.43
CA GLN A 59 -16.89 -1.86 -4.84
C GLN A 59 -17.31 -0.66 -5.70
N TYR A 60 -18.37 0.05 -5.30
CA TYR A 60 -18.99 1.12 -6.10
C TYR A 60 -19.29 2.36 -5.27
N LEU A 61 -18.94 3.53 -5.80
CA LEU A 61 -19.23 4.83 -5.20
C LEU A 61 -20.01 5.73 -6.17
N PRO A 62 -20.92 6.58 -5.70
CA PRO A 62 -21.61 7.54 -6.57
C PRO A 62 -20.63 8.57 -7.14
N TYR A 63 -20.86 9.00 -8.39
CA TYR A 63 -20.09 10.11 -8.96
C TYR A 63 -20.36 11.42 -8.20
N PRO A 64 -19.36 12.32 -8.08
CA PRO A 64 -19.56 13.67 -7.57
C PRO A 64 -20.66 14.43 -8.34
N PRO A 65 -21.38 15.38 -7.71
CA PRO A 65 -22.59 15.99 -8.27
C PRO A 65 -22.44 16.53 -9.70
N LEU A 66 -21.31 17.19 -10.00
CA LEU A 66 -21.04 17.74 -11.32
C LEU A 66 -20.84 16.65 -12.38
N LEU A 67 -19.99 15.67 -12.10
CA LEU A 67 -19.70 14.58 -13.05
C LEU A 67 -20.95 13.72 -13.28
N ARG A 68 -21.73 13.45 -12.23
CA ARG A 68 -23.02 12.78 -12.32
C ARG A 68 -23.94 13.52 -13.30
N ALA A 69 -24.11 14.83 -13.14
CA ALA A 69 -24.97 15.63 -14.02
C ALA A 69 -24.50 15.62 -15.48
N MET A 70 -23.18 15.70 -15.72
CA MET A 70 -22.60 15.65 -17.06
C MET A 70 -22.87 14.31 -17.76
N ILE A 71 -22.68 13.19 -17.05
CA ILE A 71 -22.93 11.84 -17.59
C ILE A 71 -24.42 11.68 -17.96
N LEU A 72 -25.31 12.12 -17.08
CA LEU A 72 -26.75 12.05 -17.33
C LEU A 72 -27.19 12.89 -18.54
N ALA A 73 -26.66 14.11 -18.67
CA ALA A 73 -26.93 14.96 -19.83
C ALA A 73 -26.42 14.33 -21.13
N GLN A 74 -25.29 13.63 -21.09
CA GLN A 74 -24.76 12.93 -22.25
C GLN A 74 -25.66 11.74 -22.67
N TRP A 75 -26.15 10.94 -21.74
CA TRP A 75 -27.05 9.82 -22.07
C TRP A 75 -28.38 10.28 -22.67
N GLN A 76 -28.91 11.40 -22.19
CA GLN A 76 -30.10 12.03 -22.79
C GLN A 76 -29.86 12.43 -24.24
N LYS A 77 -28.70 13.04 -24.52
CA LYS A 77 -28.31 13.43 -25.88
C LYS A 77 -28.15 12.23 -26.80
N GLU A 78 -27.67 11.10 -26.28
CA GLU A 78 -27.48 9.85 -27.03
C GLU A 78 -28.76 9.00 -27.14
N GLY A 79 -29.87 9.44 -26.53
CA GLY A 79 -31.15 8.72 -26.55
C GLY A 79 -31.15 7.42 -25.73
N LYS A 80 -30.19 7.25 -24.82
CA LYS A 80 -30.10 6.07 -23.94
C LYS A 80 -31.10 6.19 -22.78
N PRO A 81 -31.80 5.11 -22.40
CA PRO A 81 -32.67 5.13 -21.23
C PRO A 81 -31.85 5.33 -19.95
N ILE A 82 -32.21 6.36 -19.17
CA ILE A 82 -31.60 6.64 -17.86
C ILE A 82 -32.29 5.79 -16.81
N THR A 83 -31.96 4.51 -16.74
CA THR A 83 -32.56 3.58 -15.78
C THR A 83 -31.71 3.40 -14.52
N GLU A 84 -30.41 3.72 -14.60
CA GLU A 84 -29.43 3.43 -13.55
C GLU A 84 -28.61 4.66 -13.18
N GLU A 85 -28.16 4.73 -11.92
CA GLU A 85 -27.26 5.78 -11.48
C GLU A 85 -25.81 5.47 -11.90
N PRO A 86 -25.06 6.46 -12.41
CA PRO A 86 -23.65 6.25 -12.71
C PRO A 86 -22.88 6.03 -11.40
N MET A 87 -22.11 4.94 -11.35
CA MET A 87 -21.25 4.57 -10.21
C MET A 87 -19.80 4.36 -10.65
N ILE A 88 -18.88 4.77 -9.78
CA ILE A 88 -17.42 4.61 -9.92
C ILE A 88 -17.04 3.25 -9.33
N ASP A 89 -16.49 2.36 -10.15
CA ASP A 89 -15.84 1.12 -9.72
C ASP A 89 -14.47 1.43 -9.10
N VAL A 90 -14.39 1.33 -7.77
CA VAL A 90 -13.15 1.60 -7.02
C VAL A 90 -12.26 0.36 -6.87
N GLN A 91 -12.76 -0.83 -7.20
CA GLN A 91 -12.00 -2.07 -7.10
C GLN A 91 -10.80 -2.06 -8.07
N ARG A 92 -10.94 -1.40 -9.21
CA ARG A 92 -9.87 -1.23 -10.21
C ARG A 92 -8.71 -0.34 -9.74
N PHE A 93 -8.96 0.53 -8.77
CA PHE A 93 -7.97 1.48 -8.25
C PHE A 93 -7.25 0.99 -7.01
N ARG A 94 -7.18 -0.34 -6.77
CA ARG A 94 -6.29 -0.89 -5.74
C ARG A 94 -4.85 -0.49 -6.08
N ALA A 95 -4.44 0.67 -5.56
CA ALA A 95 -3.13 1.22 -5.74
C ALA A 95 -2.14 0.23 -5.14
N ALA A 96 -1.14 -0.15 -5.94
CA ALA A 96 0.05 -0.78 -5.41
C ALA A 96 0.57 0.07 -4.24
N PRO A 97 1.18 -0.56 -3.20
CA PRO A 97 1.81 0.18 -2.14
C PRO A 97 2.66 1.31 -2.72
N HIS A 98 2.51 2.51 -2.17
CA HIS A 98 3.17 3.71 -2.68
C HIS A 98 4.69 3.55 -2.53
N HIS A 99 5.36 3.06 -3.56
CA HIS A 99 6.81 2.91 -3.58
C HIS A 99 7.42 4.28 -3.85
N SER A 100 7.86 4.98 -2.80
CA SER A 100 8.64 6.21 -2.97
C SER A 100 10.04 5.85 -3.47
N ALA A 101 10.41 6.29 -4.68
CA ALA A 101 11.79 6.22 -5.14
C ALA A 101 12.68 7.05 -4.20
N LYS A 102 13.65 6.40 -3.54
CA LYS A 102 14.46 7.05 -2.51
C LYS A 102 15.59 7.87 -3.10
N LYS A 103 15.74 9.10 -2.59
CA LYS A 103 16.89 9.97 -2.85
C LYS A 103 17.87 9.86 -1.69
N LYS A 104 19.17 9.70 -1.99
CA LYS A 104 20.23 9.75 -0.97
C LYS A 104 20.51 11.22 -0.61
N ALA A 105 20.80 11.49 0.66
CA ALA A 105 21.21 12.83 1.08
C ALA A 105 22.55 13.19 0.44
N ALA A 106 22.62 14.38 -0.19
CA ALA A 106 23.88 14.94 -0.67
C ALA A 106 24.65 15.49 0.54
N GLY A 107 25.89 15.05 0.72
CA GLY A 107 26.71 15.44 1.86
C GLY A 107 27.32 16.82 1.67
N THR A 108 26.85 17.80 2.43
CA THR A 108 27.65 18.99 2.77
C THR A 108 27.99 18.88 4.25
N PRO A 109 29.22 18.48 4.61
CA PRO A 109 29.65 18.53 5.99
C PRO A 109 29.76 20.00 6.41
N VAL A 110 29.07 20.37 7.51
CA VAL A 110 29.13 21.70 8.13
C VAL A 110 30.33 21.77 9.06
#